data_AF-A0A134B4X3-F1
#
_entry.id   AF-A0A134B4X3-F1
#
_cell.length_a   1.000
_cell.length_b   1.000
_cell.length_c   1.000
_cell.angle_alpha   90.00
_cell.angle_beta   90.00
_cell.angle_gamma   90.00
#
_symmetry.space_group_name_H-M   'P 1'
#
loop_
_entity.id
_entity.type
_entity.pdbx_description
1 polymer ?
#
loop_
_entity_poly.entity_id
_entity_poly.type
_entity_poly.pdbx_seq_one_letter_code
_entity_poly.pdbx_strand_id
1 'polypeptide(L)' 'MKMTVVFEPCYMWDDLKRVFGEERAKRLRKRGSFGKAYKSDSGEIYFEEKHFTRWAKKLIKELWN' A
#
# COMPACT_ATOMS: atom_id res chain seq x y z
N MET A 1 4.29 -22.26 -23.70
CA MET A 1 3.63 -21.05 -23.16
C MET A 1 4.56 -20.46 -22.12
N LYS A 2 5.09 -19.25 -22.33
CA LYS A 2 6.06 -18.62 -21.42
C LYS A 2 5.26 -17.88 -20.35
N MET A 3 5.30 -18.34 -19.10
CA MET A 3 4.60 -17.71 -17.99
C MET A 3 5.47 -16.56 -17.46
N THR A 4 5.01 -15.33 -17.65
CA THR A 4 5.69 -14.14 -17.11
C THR A 4 5.16 -13.89 -15.71
N VAL A 5 5.98 -14.14 -14.69
CA VAL A 5 5.66 -13.83 -13.30
C VAL A 5 6.08 -12.38 -13.05
N VAL A 6 5.12 -11.53 -12.68
CA VAL A 6 5.38 -10.14 -12.26
C VAL A 6 5.25 -10.08 -10.75
N PHE A 7 6.35 -9.74 -10.07
CA PHE A 7 6.32 -9.46 -8.64
C PHE A 7 6.00 -7.97 -8.45
N GLU A 8 4.84 -7.69 -7.86
CA GLU A 8 4.45 -6.33 -7.51
C GLU A 8 4.56 -6.10 -5.99
N PRO A 9 5.17 -4.99 -5.55
CA PRO A 9 5.23 -4.67 -4.14
C PRO A 9 3.83 -4.42 -3.58
N CYS A 10 3.56 -5.03 -2.43
CA CYS A 10 2.36 -4.84 -1.64
C CYS A 10 2.72 -4.34 -0.24
N TYR A 11 1.85 -3.52 0.32
CA TYR A 11 2.03 -2.93 1.64
C TYR A 11 0.89 -3.35 2.55
N MET A 12 1.23 -3.89 3.72
CA MET A 12 0.25 -4.20 4.74
C MET A 12 -0.32 -2.92 5.33
N TRP A 13 -1.57 -2.96 5.75
CA TRP A 13 -2.21 -1.81 6.37
C TRP A 13 -1.47 -1.35 7.63
N ASP A 14 -0.94 -2.30 8.40
CA ASP A 14 -0.17 -2.01 9.61
C ASP A 14 1.17 -1.32 9.31
N ASP A 15 1.85 -1.71 8.23
CA ASP A 15 3.06 -1.04 7.75
C ASP A 15 2.77 0.40 7.34
N LEU A 16 1.67 0.62 6.60
CA LEU A 16 1.26 1.97 6.19
C LEU A 16 0.95 2.84 7.40
N LYS A 17 0.30 2.31 8.45
CA LYS A 17 0.10 3.03 9.71
C LYS A 17 1.42 3.35 10.40
N ARG A 18 2.38 2.44 10.39
CA ARG A 18 3.71 2.66 10.99
C ARG A 18 4.49 3.75 10.26
N VAL A 19 4.47 3.74 8.92
CA VAL A 19 5.22 4.69 8.08
C VAL A 19 4.60 6.08 8.12
N PHE A 20 3.27 6.19 7.98
CA PHE A 20 2.60 7.48 7.87
C PHE A 20 2.14 8.07 9.22
N GLY A 21 2.07 7.23 10.26
CA GLY A 21 1.26 7.49 11.44
C GLY A 21 -0.22 7.16 11.19
N GLU A 22 -0.91 6.67 12.23
CA GLU A 22 -2.26 6.12 12.12
C GLU A 22 -3.27 7.10 11.51
N GLU A 23 -3.32 8.34 12.00
CA GLU A 23 -4.28 9.34 11.54
C GLU A 23 -4.04 9.79 10.10
N ARG A 24 -2.77 9.88 9.69
CA ARG A 24 -2.44 10.20 8.30
C ARG A 24 -2.79 9.04 7.39
N ALA A 25 -2.42 7.81 7.76
CA ALA A 25 -2.77 6.61 6.99
C ALA A 25 -4.28 6.51 6.77
N LYS A 26 -5.10 6.70 7.81
CA LYS A 26 -6.57 6.67 7.72
C LYS A 26 -7.10 7.73 6.73
N ARG A 27 -6.57 8.96 6.79
CA ARG A 27 -6.95 10.04 5.85
C ARG A 27 -6.61 9.69 4.40
N LEU A 28 -5.42 9.11 4.17
CA LEU A 28 -5.00 8.70 2.82
C LEU A 28 -5.83 7.55 2.28
N ARG A 29 -6.16 6.57 3.13
CA ARG A 29 -7.10 5.50 2.77
C ARG A 29 -8.47 6.06 2.40
N LYS A 30 -9.05 6.96 3.21
CA LYS A 30 -10.35 7.60 2.94
C LYS A 30 -10.36 8.41 1.63
N ARG A 31 -9.21 9.00 1.27
CA ARG A 31 -9.03 9.72 0.00
C ARG A 31 -8.73 8.81 -1.20
N GLY A 32 -8.63 7.50 -1.00
CA GLY A 32 -8.33 6.54 -2.07
C GLY A 32 -6.86 6.55 -2.50
N SER A 33 -5.94 7.11 -1.73
CA SER A 33 -4.53 7.28 -2.12
C SER A 33 -3.76 5.96 -2.31
N PHE A 34 -4.29 4.85 -1.76
CA PHE A 34 -3.73 3.49 -1.85
C PHE A 34 -4.52 2.59 -2.81
N GLY A 35 -5.58 3.09 -3.44
CA GLY A 35 -6.48 2.28 -4.26
C GLY A 35 -7.34 1.29 -3.46
N LYS A 36 -7.61 0.13 -4.06
CA LYS A 36 -8.45 -0.92 -3.47
C LYS A 36 -7.71 -1.65 -2.35
N ALA A 37 -8.40 -1.88 -1.23
CA ALA A 37 -7.92 -2.76 -0.17
C ALA A 37 -8.22 -4.22 -0.53
N TYR A 38 -7.22 -5.07 -0.33
CA TYR A 38 -7.33 -6.51 -0.47
C TYR A 38 -7.18 -7.17 0.90
N LYS A 39 -7.66 -8.42 1.00
CA LYS A 39 -7.56 -9.23 2.21
C LYS A 39 -6.80 -10.51 1.85
N SER A 40 -5.77 -10.84 2.61
CA SER A 40 -5.05 -12.11 2.46
C SER A 40 -5.86 -13.28 3.02
N ASP A 41 -5.41 -14.49 2.77
CA ASP A 41 -6.01 -15.71 3.34
C ASP A 41 -5.88 -15.76 4.87
N SER A 42 -4.83 -15.15 5.43
CA SER A 42 -4.64 -14.93 6.88
C SER A 42 -5.56 -13.86 7.47
N GLY A 43 -6.28 -13.13 6.61
CA GLY A 43 -7.24 -12.10 6.99
C GLY A 43 -6.65 -10.69 7.15
N GLU A 44 -5.39 -10.51 6.81
CA GLU A 44 -4.69 -9.24 6.88
C GLU A 44 -5.05 -8.33 5.70
N ILE A 45 -5.10 -7.02 5.94
CA ILE A 45 -5.42 -6.04 4.91
C ILE A 45 -4.13 -5.57 4.25
N TYR A 46 -4.08 -5.60 2.92
CA TYR A 46 -2.96 -5.09 2.15
C TYR A 46 -3.41 -4.26 0.95
N PHE A 47 -2.48 -3.51 0.38
CA PHE A 47 -2.67 -2.68 -0.78
C PHE A 47 -1.52 -2.89 -1.78
N GLU A 48 -1.85 -2.98 -3.06
CA GLU A 48 -0.86 -3.14 -4.13
C GLU A 48 -0.31 -1.78 -4.56
N GLU A 49 1.02 -1.62 -4.58
CA GLU A 49 1.64 -0.32 -4.85
C GLU A 49 1.31 0.23 -6.24
N LYS A 50 1.00 -0.64 -7.23
CA LYS A 50 0.59 -0.20 -8.56
C LYS A 50 -0.63 0.72 -8.56
N HIS A 51 -1.47 0.62 -7.53
CA HIS A 51 -2.66 1.45 -7.35
C HIS A 51 -2.42 2.72 -6.52
N PHE A 52 -1.20 2.93 -6.02
CA PHE A 52 -0.90 4.08 -5.19
C PHE A 52 -0.80 5.31 -6.07
N THR A 53 -1.35 6.42 -5.56
CA THR A 53 -1.10 7.73 -6.18
C THR A 53 0.39 8.04 -6.19
N ARG A 54 0.86 8.81 -7.18
CA ARG A 54 2.27 9.25 -7.28
C ARG A 54 2.77 9.87 -5.98
N TRP A 55 1.91 10.64 -5.30
CA TRP A 55 2.24 11.29 -4.03
C TRP A 55 2.40 10.27 -2.88
N ALA A 56 1.52 9.27 -2.77
CA ALA A 56 1.66 8.22 -1.75
C ALA A 56 2.95 7.40 -1.95
N LYS A 57 3.30 7.07 -3.21
CA LYS A 57 4.58 6.40 -3.54
C LYS A 57 5.79 7.23 -3.12
N LYS A 58 5.78 8.53 -3.45
CA LYS A 58 6.86 9.45 -3.09
C LYS A 58 7.08 9.48 -1.57
N LEU A 59 6.00 9.60 -0.80
CA LEU A 59 6.12 9.64 0.66
C LEU A 59 6.61 8.34 1.28
N ILE A 60 6.18 7.19 0.78
CA ILE A 60 6.69 5.90 1.27
C ILE A 60 8.20 5.83 1.07
N LYS A 61 8.68 6.22 -0.11
CA LYS A 61 10.11 6.25 -0.40
C LYS A 61 10.89 7.23 0.49
N GLU A 62 10.27 8.35 0.88
CA GLU A 62 10.89 9.34 1.79
C GLU A 62 10.86 8.92 3.25
N LEU A 63 9.83 8.17 3.69
CA LEU A 63 9.63 7.80 5.10
C LEU A 63 10.16 6.42 5.47
N TRP A 64 10.42 5.56 4.47
CA TRP A 64 10.95 4.21 4.67
C TRP A 64 12.48 4.15 4.54
N ASN A 65 13.11 5.14 3.93
CA ASN A 65 14.57 5.35 3.96
C ASN A 65 14.99 5.97 5.30
#